data_AF-A0A933N0P0-F1
#
_entry.id   AF-A0A933N0P0-F1
#
_cell.length_a   1.000
_cell.length_b   1.000
_cell.length_c   1.000
_cell.angle_alpha   90.00
_cell.angle_beta   90.00
_cell.angle_gamma   90.00
#
_symmetry.space_group_name_H-M   'P 1'
#
loop_
_entity.id
_entity.type
_entity.pdbx_description
1 polymer ?
#
loop_
_entity_poly.entity_id
_entity_poly.type
_entity_poly.pdbx_seq_one_letter_code
_entity_poly.pdbx_strand_id
1 'polypeptide(L)'
;MRSRFALAMLFALLMTACATPPPPTSQPTATAVPPTATAVPPTATFVPPAATRVPPTVTPTATPVPPTATPVPVTMKDIATAVADKVAQVVKVVEGDPKRMLLVFDERHDSRLTQMEIAVMLNRLYEKYGLKHIGLEGQPHDKGPLKLDWAHRKPYYQPGQKITAREDVLVYSLMQGEIGSAEFMGLIYNDVVVDGIDDAKLYAVDATQAMDDAMFVYMGEIAWARMNETQRSTLQALFDQKKYEEARNYAFSTFKFTADVWARMTDSVNFMQMEEWVELLDKLEPEAEKAGFTPTAEEKKNLAAMRDWAKAMSQRSDAMVANALKVLAANPGAPVAITVGAGHTSRITELLAKSGVSFAVIRPRSIAEGSKAGLLASDEYNRKVKGQSVAPAGFLGAMLEGRKKPQPTAEKIGYIAQQEMKEILQLMVNSAQDLVNMGMSPTIVSMDSRWVNWKNGEGLPVTLTAVGVKAIRVESVTTNADGITTVVVVFTMADGSQITGAVSIKAGSKQKSSAHLEGALVEATETVRTSKPREKKPGETLKEDICSNAEVLWKKSG
;
A
#
# COMPACT_ATOMS: atom_id res chain seq x y z
N MET A 1 -17.66 39.81 -17.79
CA MET A 1 -16.48 39.12 -18.36
C MET A 1 -15.27 39.11 -17.43
N ARG A 2 -14.85 40.24 -16.80
CA ARG A 2 -13.68 40.25 -15.90
C ARG A 2 -13.80 39.36 -14.65
N SER A 3 -14.99 39.16 -14.08
CA SER A 3 -15.17 38.25 -12.93
C SER A 3 -15.11 36.76 -13.29
N ARG A 4 -15.56 36.37 -14.50
CA ARG A 4 -15.50 34.98 -14.99
C ARG A 4 -14.07 34.52 -15.25
N PHE A 5 -13.23 35.40 -15.80
CA PHE A 5 -11.81 35.10 -16.05
C PHE A 5 -11.00 34.96 -14.75
N ALA A 6 -11.35 35.76 -13.73
CA ALA A 6 -10.74 35.66 -12.41
C ALA A 6 -11.14 34.35 -11.70
N LEU A 7 -12.42 33.95 -11.76
CA LEU A 7 -12.90 32.73 -11.10
C LEU A 7 -12.38 31.44 -11.75
N ALA A 8 -12.32 31.38 -13.10
CA ALA A 8 -11.72 30.26 -13.82
C ALA A 8 -10.20 30.15 -13.54
N MET A 9 -9.48 31.28 -13.48
CA MET A 9 -8.09 31.29 -13.01
C MET A 9 -7.97 30.89 -11.53
N LEU A 10 -8.92 31.27 -10.69
CA LEU A 10 -8.91 30.99 -9.25
C LEU A 10 -9.19 29.51 -8.95
N PHE A 11 -10.07 28.85 -9.72
CA PHE A 11 -10.24 27.40 -9.68
C PHE A 11 -9.02 26.66 -10.27
N ALA A 12 -8.41 27.15 -11.35
CA ALA A 12 -7.13 26.60 -11.83
C ALA A 12 -5.98 26.80 -10.80
N LEU A 13 -5.99 27.91 -10.05
CA LEU A 13 -5.09 28.18 -8.93
C LEU A 13 -5.40 27.30 -7.71
N LEU A 14 -6.66 26.96 -7.43
CA LEU A 14 -7.04 26.00 -6.37
C LEU A 14 -6.47 24.61 -6.64
N MET A 15 -6.51 24.17 -7.90
CA MET A 15 -6.04 22.83 -8.29
C MET A 15 -4.51 22.75 -8.32
N THR A 16 -3.82 23.86 -8.60
CA THR A 16 -2.35 23.95 -8.55
C THR A 16 -1.78 24.31 -7.16
N ALA A 17 -2.53 25.03 -6.31
CA ALA A 17 -2.11 25.47 -4.97
C ALA A 17 -2.30 24.41 -3.87
N CYS A 18 -2.92 23.26 -4.17
CA CYS A 18 -2.85 22.07 -3.31
C CYS A 18 -1.45 21.42 -3.28
N ALA A 19 -0.43 22.04 -3.90
CA ALA A 19 0.95 21.53 -3.96
C ALA A 19 1.86 21.97 -2.80
N THR A 20 1.48 22.91 -1.93
CA THR A 20 2.28 23.25 -0.74
C THR A 20 1.45 23.88 0.39
N PRO A 21 1.46 23.33 1.61
CA PRO A 21 0.78 23.95 2.75
C PRO A 21 1.49 25.24 3.21
N PRO A 22 0.76 26.28 3.64
CA PRO A 22 1.34 27.45 4.31
C PRO A 22 1.93 27.06 5.69
N PRO A 23 2.92 27.82 6.21
CA PRO A 23 3.55 27.53 7.49
C PRO A 23 2.53 27.60 8.65
N PRO A 24 2.59 26.67 9.63
CA PRO A 24 1.63 26.64 10.72
C PRO A 24 1.79 27.85 11.64
N THR A 25 0.66 28.46 11.98
CA THR A 25 0.54 29.47 13.04
C THR A 25 0.55 28.76 14.40
N SER A 26 1.37 29.25 15.34
CA SER A 26 1.62 28.60 16.63
C SER A 26 0.35 28.51 17.50
N GLN A 27 0.01 27.28 17.92
CA GLN A 27 -1.00 27.04 18.95
C GLN A 27 -0.43 27.18 20.38
N PRO A 28 -1.26 27.53 21.38
CA PRO A 28 -0.83 27.71 22.76
C PRO A 28 -0.53 26.39 23.48
N THR A 29 0.53 26.43 24.28
CA THR A 29 1.11 25.33 25.08
C THR A 29 0.15 24.81 26.14
N ALA A 30 -0.16 23.51 26.12
CA ALA A 30 -0.86 22.82 27.20
C ALA A 30 0.10 22.43 28.34
N THR A 31 -0.31 22.72 29.58
CA THR A 31 0.41 22.38 30.82
C THR A 31 0.32 20.88 31.12
N ALA A 32 1.45 20.26 31.45
CA ALA A 32 1.56 18.83 31.75
C ALA A 32 1.05 18.48 33.17
N VAL A 33 0.36 17.35 33.28
CA VAL A 33 -0.06 16.70 34.54
C VAL A 33 0.91 15.54 34.85
N PRO A 34 1.36 15.37 36.10
CA PRO A 34 2.32 14.33 36.46
C PRO A 34 1.68 12.93 36.54
N PRO A 35 2.42 11.85 36.19
CA PRO A 35 1.91 10.48 36.26
C PRO A 35 1.93 9.91 37.69
N THR A 36 0.84 9.22 38.06
CA THR A 36 0.72 8.41 39.28
C THR A 36 1.27 7.00 39.05
N ALA A 37 2.17 6.55 39.92
CA ALA A 37 2.71 5.20 39.90
C ALA A 37 1.69 4.15 40.39
N THR A 38 1.51 3.07 39.63
CA THR A 38 0.71 1.90 40.04
C THR A 38 1.66 0.74 40.38
N ALA A 39 1.47 0.14 41.56
CA ALA A 39 2.29 -0.96 42.09
C ALA A 39 1.98 -2.31 41.42
N VAL A 40 3.02 -3.13 41.25
CA VAL A 40 2.99 -4.48 40.67
C VAL A 40 2.79 -5.53 41.79
N PRO A 41 1.94 -6.56 41.60
CA PRO A 41 1.77 -7.64 42.59
C PRO A 41 2.88 -8.71 42.52
N PRO A 42 3.15 -9.42 43.63
CA PRO A 42 4.27 -10.35 43.74
C PRO A 42 4.06 -11.68 42.99
N THR A 43 5.20 -12.21 42.54
CA THR A 43 5.48 -13.46 41.82
C THR A 43 5.01 -14.71 42.57
N ALA A 44 4.34 -15.63 41.86
CA ALA A 44 3.98 -16.96 42.34
C ALA A 44 5.19 -17.93 42.34
N THR A 45 5.38 -18.62 43.46
CA THR A 45 6.43 -19.64 43.68
C THR A 45 6.08 -20.94 42.97
N PHE A 46 7.03 -21.46 42.17
CA PHE A 46 6.94 -22.76 41.50
C PHE A 46 7.11 -23.91 42.51
N VAL A 47 6.16 -24.85 42.53
CA VAL A 47 6.25 -26.12 43.26
C VAL A 47 6.59 -27.24 42.25
N PRO A 48 7.59 -28.11 42.53
CA PRO A 48 7.93 -29.21 41.63
C PRO A 48 6.87 -30.33 41.69
N PRO A 49 6.49 -30.95 40.56
CA PRO A 49 5.56 -32.07 40.57
C PRO A 49 6.21 -33.35 41.10
N ALA A 50 5.49 -34.03 41.98
CA ALA A 50 5.85 -35.33 42.52
C ALA A 50 5.76 -36.43 41.45
N ALA A 51 6.77 -37.31 41.42
CA ALA A 51 6.84 -38.46 40.54
C ALA A 51 5.70 -39.45 40.84
N THR A 52 4.72 -39.50 39.94
CA THR A 52 3.62 -40.49 40.01
C THR A 52 4.03 -41.73 39.24
N ARG A 53 4.00 -42.90 39.90
CA ARG A 53 4.32 -44.20 39.30
C ARG A 53 3.32 -44.57 38.21
N VAL A 54 3.85 -45.00 37.06
CA VAL A 54 3.09 -45.49 35.90
C VAL A 54 2.49 -46.87 36.23
N PRO A 55 1.16 -47.08 36.09
CA PRO A 55 0.53 -48.40 36.23
C PRO A 55 0.86 -49.31 35.03
N PRO A 56 0.76 -50.64 35.19
CA PRO A 56 1.08 -51.61 34.14
C PRO A 56 0.22 -51.44 32.89
N THR A 57 0.89 -51.49 31.75
CA THR A 57 0.35 -51.42 30.38
C THR A 57 -0.72 -52.47 30.16
N VAL A 58 -1.99 -52.06 30.15
CA VAL A 58 -3.09 -52.84 29.58
C VAL A 58 -2.99 -52.80 28.05
N THR A 59 -2.94 -53.98 27.44
CA THR A 59 -3.00 -54.18 25.99
C THR A 59 -4.26 -53.49 25.44
N PRO A 60 -4.16 -52.53 24.51
CA PRO A 60 -5.32 -51.83 23.98
C PRO A 60 -6.16 -52.80 23.15
N THR A 61 -7.35 -53.14 23.67
CA THR A 61 -8.45 -53.71 22.90
C THR A 61 -8.73 -52.79 21.73
N ALA A 62 -8.77 -53.32 20.51
CA ALA A 62 -9.02 -52.56 19.28
C ALA A 62 -10.39 -51.89 19.34
N THR A 63 -10.41 -50.62 19.74
CA THR A 63 -11.59 -49.76 19.61
C THR A 63 -11.90 -49.64 18.12
N PRO A 64 -13.12 -49.93 17.66
CA PRO A 64 -13.49 -49.77 16.27
C PRO A 64 -13.19 -48.33 15.83
N VAL A 65 -12.39 -48.19 14.77
CA VAL A 65 -12.04 -46.88 14.19
C VAL A 65 -13.36 -46.21 13.80
N PRO A 66 -13.71 -45.05 14.39
CA PRO A 66 -14.91 -44.32 14.00
C PRO A 66 -14.85 -44.06 12.49
N PRO A 67 -15.97 -44.15 11.76
CA PRO A 67 -15.98 -43.83 10.34
C PRO A 67 -15.35 -42.44 10.14
N THR A 68 -14.31 -42.37 9.31
CA THR A 68 -13.64 -41.11 8.95
C THR A 68 -14.70 -40.16 8.39
N ALA A 69 -15.00 -39.09 9.14
CA ALA A 69 -15.98 -38.11 8.72
C ALA A 69 -15.58 -37.58 7.34
N THR A 70 -16.50 -37.66 6.37
CA THR A 70 -16.29 -37.02 5.07
C THR A 70 -16.19 -35.51 5.32
N PRO A 71 -15.10 -34.85 4.91
CA PRO A 71 -14.95 -33.41 5.14
C PRO A 71 -16.12 -32.67 4.48
N VAL A 72 -16.78 -31.82 5.25
CA VAL A 72 -17.85 -30.95 4.74
C VAL A 72 -17.25 -30.05 3.66
N PRO A 73 -17.84 -29.98 2.45
CA PRO A 73 -17.35 -29.07 1.41
C PRO A 73 -17.32 -27.63 1.92
N VAL A 74 -16.18 -26.96 1.78
CA VAL A 74 -16.02 -25.56 2.18
C VAL A 74 -16.72 -24.67 1.15
N THR A 75 -17.61 -23.79 1.58
CA THR A 75 -18.34 -22.86 0.69
C THR A 75 -17.54 -21.58 0.43
N MET A 76 -17.91 -20.80 -0.60
CA MET A 76 -17.29 -19.49 -0.84
C MET A 76 -17.50 -18.55 0.35
N LYS A 77 -18.69 -18.62 0.98
CA LYS A 77 -18.97 -17.85 2.20
C LYS A 77 -18.02 -18.18 3.35
N ASP A 78 -17.71 -19.46 3.56
CA ASP A 78 -16.81 -19.90 4.63
C ASP A 78 -15.38 -19.38 4.38
N ILE A 79 -14.89 -19.51 3.15
CA ILE A 79 -13.58 -19.00 2.74
C ILE A 79 -13.53 -17.48 2.95
N ALA A 80 -14.50 -16.74 2.40
CA ALA A 80 -14.54 -15.28 2.48
C ALA A 80 -14.58 -14.77 3.93
N THR A 81 -15.38 -15.41 4.79
CA THR A 81 -15.48 -15.06 6.20
C THR A 81 -14.17 -15.32 6.93
N ALA A 82 -13.54 -16.48 6.68
CA ALA A 82 -12.31 -16.88 7.34
C ALA A 82 -11.12 -15.98 6.97
N VAL A 83 -11.02 -15.53 5.71
CA VAL A 83 -9.93 -14.63 5.29
C VAL A 83 -10.16 -13.20 5.78
N ALA A 84 -11.41 -12.73 5.82
CA ALA A 84 -11.78 -11.37 6.21
C ALA A 84 -11.67 -11.09 7.72
N ASP A 85 -11.58 -12.12 8.57
CA ASP A 85 -11.62 -12.00 10.04
C ASP A 85 -10.78 -10.82 10.57
N LYS A 86 -11.45 -9.86 11.23
CA LYS A 86 -10.90 -8.64 11.86
C LYS A 86 -10.27 -7.59 10.94
N VAL A 87 -9.98 -7.91 9.68
CA VAL A 87 -9.26 -7.00 8.74
C VAL A 87 -10.12 -6.54 7.57
N ALA A 88 -11.31 -7.10 7.38
CA ALA A 88 -12.21 -6.76 6.29
C ALA A 88 -13.69 -7.08 6.57
N GLN A 89 -14.54 -6.63 5.66
CA GLN A 89 -15.95 -6.96 5.58
C GLN A 89 -16.22 -7.75 4.29
N VAL A 90 -16.96 -8.85 4.38
CA VAL A 90 -17.51 -9.53 3.20
C VAL A 90 -18.72 -8.73 2.71
N VAL A 91 -18.59 -8.10 1.54
CA VAL A 91 -19.63 -7.23 0.95
C VAL A 91 -20.69 -8.05 0.23
N LYS A 92 -20.25 -9.06 -0.52
CA LYS A 92 -21.12 -9.90 -1.34
C LYS A 92 -20.55 -11.29 -1.47
N VAL A 93 -21.43 -12.28 -1.49
CA VAL A 93 -21.12 -13.68 -1.84
C VAL A 93 -22.14 -14.14 -2.86
N VAL A 94 -21.66 -14.78 -3.92
CA VAL A 94 -22.49 -15.48 -4.90
C VAL A 94 -21.93 -16.88 -5.04
N GLU A 95 -22.75 -17.88 -4.75
CA GLU A 95 -22.40 -19.28 -4.96
C GLU A 95 -22.71 -19.65 -6.43
N GLY A 96 -21.76 -20.29 -7.08
CA GLY A 96 -21.81 -20.78 -8.46
C GLY A 96 -21.06 -22.11 -8.56
N ASP A 97 -20.20 -22.26 -9.56
CA ASP A 97 -19.35 -23.46 -9.68
C ASP A 97 -18.27 -23.49 -8.57
N PRO A 98 -18.29 -24.47 -7.65
CA PRO A 98 -17.33 -24.57 -6.54
C PRO A 98 -15.90 -24.90 -7.00
N LYS A 99 -15.70 -25.31 -8.26
CA LYS A 99 -14.35 -25.48 -8.85
C LYS A 99 -13.79 -24.18 -9.41
N ARG A 100 -14.60 -23.13 -9.48
CA ARG A 100 -14.26 -21.82 -10.05
C ARG A 100 -14.55 -20.74 -9.01
N MET A 101 -13.67 -20.67 -8.03
CA MET A 101 -13.74 -19.75 -6.90
C MET A 101 -12.87 -18.52 -7.12
N LEU A 102 -13.48 -17.33 -7.11
CA LEU A 102 -12.79 -16.06 -7.30
C LEU A 102 -13.06 -15.08 -6.15
N LEU A 103 -12.02 -14.55 -5.52
CA LEU A 103 -12.13 -13.52 -4.49
C LEU A 103 -11.73 -12.17 -5.06
N VAL A 104 -12.61 -11.18 -4.94
CA VAL A 104 -12.40 -9.80 -5.38
C VAL A 104 -12.09 -8.95 -4.15
N PHE A 105 -10.91 -8.32 -4.12
CA PHE A 105 -10.53 -7.40 -3.05
C PHE A 105 -10.67 -5.94 -3.54
N ASP A 106 -11.52 -5.17 -2.85
CA ASP A 106 -11.64 -3.72 -3.08
C ASP A 106 -10.33 -3.04 -2.62
N GLU A 107 -9.73 -2.27 -3.52
CA GLU A 107 -8.48 -1.57 -3.28
C GLU A 107 -8.67 -0.05 -3.34
N ARG A 108 -7.87 0.65 -2.53
CA ARG A 108 -7.61 2.08 -2.65
C ARG A 108 -6.12 2.28 -2.89
N HIS A 109 -5.74 2.72 -4.08
CA HIS A 109 -4.33 2.72 -4.53
C HIS A 109 -3.39 3.66 -3.74
N ASP A 110 -3.96 4.66 -3.07
CA ASP A 110 -3.30 5.65 -2.22
C ASP A 110 -3.30 5.26 -0.73
N SER A 111 -3.81 4.08 -0.35
CA SER A 111 -3.90 3.67 1.06
C SER A 111 -2.96 2.52 1.39
N ARG A 112 -1.93 2.79 2.18
CA ARG A 112 -1.01 1.79 2.73
C ARG A 112 -1.74 0.79 3.62
N LEU A 113 -2.67 1.28 4.45
CA LEU A 113 -3.43 0.46 5.37
C LEU A 113 -4.30 -0.57 4.62
N THR A 114 -4.93 -0.15 3.52
CA THR A 114 -5.71 -1.03 2.67
C THR A 114 -4.84 -2.13 2.05
N GLN A 115 -3.63 -1.80 1.57
CA GLN A 115 -2.69 -2.82 1.05
C GLN A 115 -2.29 -3.84 2.12
N MET A 116 -2.03 -3.39 3.34
CA MET A 116 -1.67 -4.27 4.46
C MET A 116 -2.81 -5.24 4.80
N GLU A 117 -4.05 -4.74 4.89
CA GLU A 117 -5.23 -5.57 5.15
C GLU A 117 -5.45 -6.60 4.03
N ILE A 118 -5.28 -6.22 2.76
CA ILE A 118 -5.36 -7.17 1.63
C ILE A 118 -4.27 -8.22 1.71
N ALA A 119 -3.03 -7.85 2.05
CA ALA A 119 -1.95 -8.82 2.21
C ALA A 119 -2.21 -9.83 3.32
N VAL A 120 -2.81 -9.43 4.46
CA VAL A 120 -3.26 -10.37 5.51
C VAL A 120 -4.27 -11.37 4.94
N MET A 121 -5.26 -10.90 4.17
CA MET A 121 -6.28 -11.76 3.58
C MET A 121 -5.69 -12.73 2.53
N LEU A 122 -4.80 -12.24 1.66
CA LEU A 122 -4.10 -13.07 0.67
C LEU A 122 -3.21 -14.12 1.34
N ASN A 123 -2.51 -13.76 2.42
CA ASN A 123 -1.71 -14.69 3.21
C ASN A 123 -2.59 -15.82 3.76
N ARG A 124 -3.74 -15.49 4.37
CA ARG A 124 -4.68 -16.50 4.88
C ARG A 124 -5.24 -17.39 3.77
N LEU A 125 -5.52 -16.82 2.60
CA LEU A 125 -6.02 -17.56 1.45
C LEU A 125 -4.96 -18.54 0.91
N TYR A 126 -3.69 -18.11 0.87
CA TYR A 126 -2.56 -18.96 0.55
C TYR A 126 -2.41 -20.11 1.55
N GLU A 127 -2.32 -19.78 2.84
CA GLU A 127 -2.03 -20.76 3.89
C GLU A 127 -3.13 -21.80 4.09
N LYS A 128 -4.40 -21.38 4.05
CA LYS A 128 -5.54 -22.24 4.42
C LYS A 128 -6.24 -22.86 3.22
N TYR A 129 -6.17 -22.22 2.06
CA TYR A 129 -6.97 -22.59 0.88
C TYR A 129 -6.14 -22.75 -0.39
N GLY A 130 -4.80 -22.63 -0.31
CA GLY A 130 -3.90 -22.95 -1.41
C GLY A 130 -3.95 -21.95 -2.58
N LEU A 131 -4.19 -20.66 -2.32
CA LEU A 131 -4.04 -19.61 -3.34
C LEU A 131 -2.67 -19.71 -4.00
N LYS A 132 -2.63 -19.70 -5.34
CA LYS A 132 -1.39 -19.59 -6.13
C LYS A 132 -1.42 -18.51 -7.19
N HIS A 133 -2.60 -17.99 -7.53
CA HIS A 133 -2.77 -17.02 -8.61
C HIS A 133 -3.49 -15.78 -8.13
N ILE A 134 -2.89 -14.62 -8.41
CA ILE A 134 -3.43 -13.31 -8.06
C ILE A 134 -3.47 -12.45 -9.32
N GLY A 135 -4.66 -12.10 -9.79
CA GLY A 135 -4.84 -11.12 -10.87
C GLY A 135 -4.65 -9.70 -10.36
N LEU A 136 -3.81 -8.92 -11.03
CA LEU A 136 -3.44 -7.57 -10.64
C LEU A 136 -3.95 -6.52 -11.65
N GLU A 137 -4.81 -5.61 -11.19
CA GLU A 137 -5.12 -4.37 -11.93
C GLU A 137 -3.84 -3.56 -12.17
N GLY A 138 -3.70 -2.93 -13.35
CA GLY A 138 -2.48 -2.17 -13.69
C GLY A 138 -1.43 -2.99 -14.43
N GLN A 139 -1.49 -4.32 -14.35
CA GLN A 139 -0.62 -5.22 -15.10
C GLN A 139 -1.35 -5.73 -16.36
N PRO A 140 -0.90 -5.34 -17.57
CA PRO A 140 -1.46 -5.86 -18.81
C PRO A 140 -1.26 -7.36 -18.95
N HIS A 141 -2.32 -8.08 -19.31
CA HIS A 141 -2.28 -9.53 -19.47
C HIS A 141 -1.30 -10.01 -20.57
N ASP A 142 -1.10 -9.21 -21.61
CA ASP A 142 -0.22 -9.50 -22.74
C ASP A 142 1.27 -9.46 -22.37
N LYS A 143 1.62 -8.85 -21.23
CA LYS A 143 2.98 -8.89 -20.66
C LYS A 143 3.26 -10.17 -19.87
N GLY A 144 2.24 -10.98 -19.62
CA GLY A 144 2.31 -12.16 -18.76
C GLY A 144 2.45 -11.80 -17.28
N PRO A 145 2.73 -12.82 -16.44
CA PRO A 145 2.91 -12.62 -15.00
C PRO A 145 4.15 -11.80 -14.65
N LEU A 146 4.15 -11.24 -13.45
CA LEU A 146 5.32 -10.55 -12.90
C LEU A 146 6.49 -11.50 -12.64
N LYS A 147 7.69 -11.05 -12.98
CA LYS A 147 8.98 -11.71 -12.77
C LYS A 147 9.54 -11.33 -11.40
N LEU A 148 9.20 -12.12 -10.39
CA LEU A 148 9.51 -11.87 -8.98
C LEU A 148 10.52 -12.87 -8.39
N ASP A 149 11.05 -13.77 -9.22
CA ASP A 149 12.00 -14.82 -8.86
C ASP A 149 13.32 -14.28 -8.31
N TRP A 150 13.71 -13.06 -8.69
CA TRP A 150 14.87 -12.35 -8.17
C TRP A 150 14.84 -12.22 -6.64
N ALA A 151 13.66 -12.14 -6.04
CA ALA A 151 13.51 -11.95 -4.61
C ALA A 151 13.63 -13.26 -3.83
N HIS A 152 13.40 -14.42 -4.45
CA HIS A 152 13.31 -15.70 -3.72
C HIS A 152 14.69 -16.19 -3.24
N ARG A 153 14.71 -16.86 -2.08
CA ARG A 153 15.93 -17.43 -1.46
C ARG A 153 15.64 -18.88 -1.08
N LYS A 154 16.62 -19.78 -1.22
CA LYS A 154 16.51 -21.16 -0.73
C LYS A 154 17.08 -21.27 0.70
N PRO A 155 16.42 -22.00 1.62
CA PRO A 155 15.10 -22.60 1.46
C PRO A 155 14.01 -21.51 1.31
N TYR A 156 13.02 -21.76 0.44
CA TYR A 156 11.93 -20.81 0.22
C TYR A 156 11.08 -20.66 1.48
N TYR A 157 10.59 -19.44 1.71
CA TYR A 157 9.68 -19.17 2.83
C TYR A 157 8.46 -20.10 2.75
N GLN A 158 8.13 -20.74 3.87
CA GLN A 158 6.93 -21.53 4.07
C GLN A 158 6.08 -20.91 5.18
N PRO A 159 4.74 -21.01 5.10
CA PRO A 159 3.85 -20.63 6.19
C PRO A 159 4.30 -21.15 7.55
N GLY A 160 4.21 -20.29 8.57
CA GLY A 160 4.61 -20.62 9.94
C GLY A 160 6.12 -20.61 10.21
N GLN A 161 6.97 -20.43 9.19
CA GLN A 161 8.40 -20.21 9.42
C GLN A 161 8.64 -18.80 10.00
N LYS A 162 9.71 -18.70 10.80
CA LYS A 162 10.23 -17.42 11.29
C LYS A 162 10.63 -16.54 10.11
N ILE A 163 10.15 -15.30 10.11
CA ILE A 163 10.56 -14.29 9.13
C ILE A 163 12.05 -13.95 9.31
N THR A 164 12.75 -13.75 8.21
CA THR A 164 14.14 -13.28 8.20
C THR A 164 14.20 -11.78 7.90
N ALA A 165 15.41 -11.23 7.78
CA ALA A 165 15.61 -9.84 7.35
C ALA A 165 14.91 -9.52 6.02
N ARG A 166 14.88 -10.48 5.10
CA ARG A 166 14.22 -10.35 3.80
C ARG A 166 12.72 -10.13 3.95
N GLU A 167 12.01 -11.03 4.63
CA GLU A 167 10.56 -10.92 4.80
C GLU A 167 10.18 -9.67 5.58
N ASP A 168 10.97 -9.27 6.58
CA ASP A 168 10.74 -8.04 7.35
C ASP A 168 10.88 -6.77 6.47
N VAL A 169 11.91 -6.70 5.63
CA VAL A 169 12.09 -5.60 4.65
C VAL A 169 10.94 -5.57 3.63
N LEU A 170 10.42 -6.72 3.20
CA LEU A 170 9.26 -6.79 2.30
C LEU A 170 7.97 -6.32 2.99
N VAL A 171 7.73 -6.73 4.23
CA VAL A 171 6.59 -6.24 5.05
C VAL A 171 6.69 -4.72 5.22
N TYR A 172 7.90 -4.21 5.50
CA TYR A 172 8.12 -2.78 5.63
C TYR A 172 7.89 -2.03 4.32
N SER A 173 8.29 -2.60 3.18
CA SER A 173 8.08 -2.00 1.87
C SER A 173 6.61 -1.91 1.48
N LEU A 174 5.81 -2.93 1.85
CA LEU A 174 4.36 -2.88 1.77
C LEU A 174 3.79 -1.80 2.70
N MET A 175 4.27 -1.74 3.94
CA MET A 175 3.86 -0.75 4.95
C MET A 175 4.11 0.69 4.50
N GLN A 176 5.21 0.94 3.77
CA GLN A 176 5.51 2.25 3.18
C GLN A 176 4.68 2.55 1.94
N GLY A 177 4.08 1.55 1.29
CA GLY A 177 3.33 1.71 0.05
C GLY A 177 4.20 1.72 -1.22
N GLU A 178 5.44 1.23 -1.14
CA GLU A 178 6.34 1.07 -2.30
C GLU A 178 5.84 -0.04 -3.25
N ILE A 179 5.25 -1.09 -2.68
CA ILE A 179 4.62 -2.21 -3.40
C ILE A 179 3.17 -2.39 -2.98
N GLY A 180 2.37 -2.99 -3.87
CA GLY A 180 1.03 -3.45 -3.56
C GLY A 180 0.99 -4.84 -2.90
N SER A 181 -0.18 -5.21 -2.39
CA SER A 181 -0.42 -6.49 -1.71
C SER A 181 -0.16 -7.72 -2.61
N ALA A 182 -0.58 -7.68 -3.88
CA ALA A 182 -0.32 -8.77 -4.83
C ALA A 182 1.18 -8.96 -5.12
N GLU A 183 1.90 -7.86 -5.37
CA GLU A 183 3.36 -7.87 -5.56
C GLU A 183 4.08 -8.45 -4.35
N PHE A 184 3.68 -8.04 -3.14
CA PHE A 184 4.20 -8.58 -1.89
C PHE A 184 4.05 -10.10 -1.83
N MET A 185 2.88 -10.65 -2.15
CA MET A 185 2.65 -12.10 -2.10
C MET A 185 3.56 -12.86 -3.07
N GLY A 186 3.72 -12.38 -4.31
CA GLY A 186 4.62 -12.98 -5.28
C GLY A 186 6.11 -12.80 -4.95
N LEU A 187 6.47 -11.75 -4.22
CA LEU A 187 7.83 -11.57 -3.69
C LEU A 187 8.09 -12.53 -2.52
N ILE A 188 7.12 -12.84 -1.68
CA ILE A 188 7.30 -13.72 -0.51
C ILE A 188 7.36 -15.20 -0.92
N TYR A 189 6.32 -15.67 -1.62
CA TYR A 189 6.11 -17.09 -1.92
C TYR A 189 6.59 -17.44 -3.32
N ASN A 190 7.41 -18.48 -3.42
CA ASN A 190 8.06 -18.83 -4.69
C ASN A 190 7.14 -19.50 -5.72
N ASP A 191 5.92 -19.85 -5.32
CA ASP A 191 4.90 -20.51 -6.13
C ASP A 191 3.63 -19.68 -6.28
N VAL A 192 3.65 -18.42 -5.84
CA VAL A 192 2.60 -17.44 -6.14
C VAL A 192 2.92 -16.73 -7.44
N VAL A 193 1.98 -16.76 -8.37
CA VAL A 193 2.00 -16.08 -9.66
C VAL A 193 1.11 -14.85 -9.60
N VAL A 194 1.67 -13.70 -9.95
CA VAL A 194 0.92 -12.43 -10.05
C VAL A 194 0.62 -12.17 -11.52
N ASP A 195 -0.59 -12.52 -11.93
CA ASP A 195 -1.07 -12.46 -13.31
C ASP A 195 -1.54 -11.05 -13.68
N GLY A 196 -1.21 -10.61 -14.91
CA GLY A 196 -1.81 -9.43 -15.49
C GLY A 196 -3.25 -9.70 -15.92
N ILE A 197 -4.19 -8.86 -15.48
CA ILE A 197 -5.59 -8.96 -15.89
C ILE A 197 -6.08 -7.76 -16.69
N ASP A 198 -5.29 -6.69 -16.80
CA ASP A 198 -5.67 -5.48 -17.51
C ASP A 198 -5.39 -5.55 -19.03
N ASP A 199 -5.84 -4.54 -19.78
CA ASP A 199 -5.51 -4.34 -21.20
C ASP A 199 -4.74 -3.02 -21.38
N ALA A 200 -3.47 -3.13 -21.80
CA ALA A 200 -2.60 -1.98 -22.06
C ALA A 200 -3.22 -0.97 -23.03
N LYS A 201 -4.07 -1.41 -23.97
CA LYS A 201 -4.68 -0.53 -24.98
C LYS A 201 -5.68 0.44 -24.36
N LEU A 202 -6.34 0.04 -23.27
CA LEU A 202 -7.33 0.89 -22.59
C LEU A 202 -6.67 2.01 -21.78
N TYR A 203 -5.35 1.96 -21.57
CA TYR A 203 -4.56 3.04 -20.99
C TYR A 203 -4.12 4.10 -22.00
N ALA A 204 -4.42 3.94 -23.29
CA ALA A 204 -4.07 4.95 -24.30
C ALA A 204 -4.85 6.27 -24.12
N VAL A 205 -5.93 6.25 -23.34
CA VAL A 205 -6.70 7.45 -22.97
C VAL A 205 -6.07 8.05 -21.71
N ASP A 206 -5.07 8.91 -21.91
CA ASP A 206 -4.39 9.60 -20.81
C ASP A 206 -5.28 10.72 -20.23
N ALA A 207 -5.44 10.70 -18.91
CA ALA A 207 -6.04 11.80 -18.19
C ALA A 207 -5.09 13.00 -18.20
N THR A 208 -5.52 14.09 -18.85
CA THR A 208 -4.80 15.38 -18.75
C THR A 208 -5.29 16.14 -17.52
N GLN A 209 -4.47 17.01 -16.94
CA GLN A 209 -4.91 17.84 -15.81
C GLN A 209 -6.18 18.66 -16.17
N ALA A 210 -6.26 19.18 -17.39
CA ALA A 210 -7.43 19.93 -17.85
C ALA A 210 -8.71 19.06 -17.92
N MET A 211 -8.55 17.77 -18.18
CA MET A 211 -9.64 16.79 -18.16
C MET A 211 -10.10 16.50 -16.74
N ASP A 212 -9.16 16.26 -15.81
CA ASP A 212 -9.46 16.03 -14.39
C ASP A 212 -10.15 17.26 -13.76
N ASP A 213 -9.73 18.46 -14.16
CA ASP A 213 -10.30 19.72 -13.68
C ASP A 213 -11.70 20.00 -14.28
N ALA A 214 -12.05 19.41 -15.42
CA ALA A 214 -13.25 19.77 -16.18
C ALA A 214 -14.53 19.64 -15.34
N MET A 215 -14.68 18.56 -14.60
CA MET A 215 -15.83 18.36 -13.73
C MET A 215 -15.92 19.43 -12.64
N PHE A 216 -14.79 19.78 -12.01
CA PHE A 216 -14.74 20.79 -10.96
C PHE A 216 -15.08 22.18 -11.50
N VAL A 217 -14.64 22.49 -12.73
CA VAL A 217 -15.02 23.73 -13.43
C VAL A 217 -16.53 23.79 -13.64
N TYR A 218 -17.14 22.73 -14.17
CA TYR A 218 -18.59 22.68 -14.35
C TYR A 218 -19.34 22.81 -13.03
N MET A 219 -18.95 22.06 -12.00
CA MET A 219 -19.57 22.16 -10.68
C MET A 219 -19.42 23.55 -10.07
N GLY A 220 -18.25 24.18 -10.22
CA GLY A 220 -17.96 25.52 -9.71
C GLY A 220 -18.81 26.59 -10.37
N GLU A 221 -18.93 26.55 -11.70
CA GLU A 221 -19.73 27.49 -12.47
C GLU A 221 -21.24 27.31 -12.23
N ILE A 222 -21.72 26.06 -12.12
CA ILE A 222 -23.12 25.77 -11.75
C ILE A 222 -23.43 26.36 -10.36
N ALA A 223 -22.57 26.09 -9.37
CA ALA A 223 -22.75 26.61 -8.02
C ALA A 223 -22.72 28.14 -8.00
N TRP A 224 -21.71 28.76 -8.62
CA TRP A 224 -21.55 30.21 -8.68
C TRP A 224 -22.75 30.93 -9.32
N ALA A 225 -23.28 30.37 -10.41
CA ALA A 225 -24.44 30.93 -11.09
C ALA A 225 -25.69 30.92 -10.20
N ARG A 226 -25.80 29.97 -9.26
CA ARG A 226 -26.90 29.85 -8.29
C ARG A 226 -26.68 30.62 -6.99
N MET A 227 -25.46 31.02 -6.68
CA MET A 227 -25.16 31.79 -5.47
C MET A 227 -25.76 33.20 -5.50
N ASN A 228 -26.30 33.63 -4.37
CA ASN A 228 -26.63 35.04 -4.12
C ASN A 228 -25.38 35.86 -3.76
N GLU A 229 -25.53 37.18 -3.61
CA GLU A 229 -24.43 38.10 -3.33
C GLU A 229 -23.71 37.80 -2.00
N THR A 230 -24.46 37.47 -0.94
CA THR A 230 -23.88 37.09 0.35
C THR A 230 -23.00 35.85 0.21
N GLN A 231 -23.48 34.82 -0.48
CA GLN A 231 -22.72 33.59 -0.69
C GLN A 231 -21.44 33.82 -1.50
N ARG A 232 -21.52 34.63 -2.57
CA ARG A 232 -20.33 35.00 -3.35
C ARG A 232 -19.32 35.78 -2.52
N SER A 233 -19.79 36.68 -1.65
CA SER A 233 -18.93 37.44 -0.74
C SER A 233 -18.24 36.54 0.29
N THR A 234 -18.96 35.56 0.84
CA THR A 234 -18.37 34.54 1.73
C THR A 234 -17.31 33.72 1.01
N LEU A 235 -17.60 33.25 -0.21
CA LEU A 235 -16.65 32.49 -1.01
C LEU A 235 -15.38 33.31 -1.31
N GLN A 236 -15.53 34.57 -1.72
CA GLN A 236 -14.41 35.48 -1.96
C GLN A 236 -13.57 35.69 -0.69
N ALA A 237 -14.20 35.87 0.46
CA ALA A 237 -13.48 36.03 1.72
C ALA A 237 -12.65 34.80 2.10
N LEU A 238 -13.11 33.58 1.76
CA LEU A 238 -12.31 32.36 1.95
C LEU A 238 -11.09 32.34 1.03
N PHE A 239 -11.25 32.78 -0.22
CA PHE A 239 -10.13 32.93 -1.16
C PHE A 239 -9.10 33.95 -0.70
N ASP A 240 -9.54 35.12 -0.22
CA ASP A 240 -8.65 36.17 0.27
C ASP A 240 -7.84 35.69 1.50
N GLN A 241 -8.44 34.79 2.30
CA GLN A 241 -7.79 34.11 3.43
C GLN A 241 -6.92 32.91 3.02
N LYS A 242 -6.83 32.57 1.72
CA LYS A 242 -6.16 31.37 1.20
C LYS A 242 -6.72 30.05 1.76
N LYS A 243 -7.99 30.07 2.17
CA LYS A 243 -8.76 28.93 2.70
C LYS A 243 -9.41 28.15 1.56
N TYR A 244 -8.55 27.60 0.72
CA TYR A 244 -8.91 27.02 -0.58
C TYR A 244 -9.80 25.78 -0.48
N GLU A 245 -9.53 24.90 0.48
CA GLU A 245 -10.35 23.71 0.70
C GLU A 245 -11.72 24.08 1.27
N GLU A 246 -11.78 25.01 2.22
CA GLU A 246 -13.06 25.51 2.74
C GLU A 246 -13.85 26.24 1.65
N ALA A 247 -13.20 27.03 0.80
CA ALA A 247 -13.82 27.69 -0.35
C ALA A 247 -14.48 26.69 -1.30
N ARG A 248 -13.77 25.60 -1.65
CA ARG A 248 -14.30 24.53 -2.51
C ARG A 248 -15.50 23.82 -1.86
N ASN A 249 -15.37 23.41 -0.60
CA ASN A 249 -16.44 22.74 0.15
C ASN A 249 -17.68 23.65 0.28
N TYR A 250 -17.45 24.93 0.58
CA TYR A 250 -18.51 25.92 0.65
C TYR A 250 -19.20 26.06 -0.72
N ALA A 251 -18.41 26.25 -1.79
CA ALA A 251 -18.96 26.46 -3.12
C ALA A 251 -19.89 25.32 -3.54
N PHE A 252 -19.41 24.07 -3.47
CA PHE A 252 -20.20 22.92 -3.91
C PHE A 252 -21.39 22.60 -3.01
N SER A 253 -21.36 22.98 -1.74
CA SER A 253 -22.50 22.77 -0.82
C SER A 253 -23.64 23.80 -0.96
N THR A 254 -23.44 24.91 -1.69
CA THR A 254 -24.46 25.97 -1.80
C THR A 254 -25.68 25.64 -2.65
N PHE A 255 -25.58 24.67 -3.56
CA PHE A 255 -26.66 24.26 -4.46
C PHE A 255 -26.86 22.74 -4.39
N LYS A 256 -28.12 22.29 -4.34
CA LYS A 256 -28.44 20.88 -4.06
C LYS A 256 -27.73 19.91 -5.00
N PHE A 257 -27.77 20.16 -6.31
CA PHE A 257 -27.13 19.26 -7.29
C PHE A 257 -25.63 19.15 -7.06
N THR A 258 -24.90 20.26 -6.95
CA THR A 258 -23.44 20.22 -6.72
C THR A 258 -23.11 19.65 -5.33
N ALA A 259 -23.98 19.83 -4.35
CA ALA A 259 -23.81 19.29 -3.01
C ALA A 259 -23.96 17.76 -3.01
N ASP A 260 -24.98 17.23 -3.70
CA ASP A 260 -25.19 15.79 -3.87
C ASP A 260 -24.01 15.16 -4.61
N VAL A 261 -23.54 15.79 -5.71
CA VAL A 261 -22.38 15.33 -6.47
C VAL A 261 -21.12 15.34 -5.62
N TRP A 262 -20.87 16.44 -4.88
CA TRP A 262 -19.70 16.56 -4.01
C TRP A 262 -19.71 15.52 -2.89
N ALA A 263 -20.85 15.33 -2.24
CA ALA A 263 -21.03 14.30 -1.22
C ALA A 263 -20.76 12.90 -1.79
N ARG A 264 -21.25 12.59 -3.00
CA ARG A 264 -21.02 11.32 -3.67
C ARG A 264 -19.56 11.10 -4.04
N MET A 265 -18.86 12.12 -4.56
CA MET A 265 -17.46 12.04 -4.95
C MET A 265 -16.51 11.91 -3.75
N THR A 266 -16.87 12.51 -2.62
CA THR A 266 -16.05 12.50 -1.40
C THR A 266 -16.39 11.36 -0.45
N ASP A 267 -17.35 10.49 -0.84
CA ASP A 267 -17.65 9.27 -0.11
C ASP A 267 -16.48 8.29 -0.19
N SER A 268 -15.76 8.18 0.93
CA SER A 268 -14.59 7.31 1.07
C SER A 268 -14.91 5.86 1.42
N VAL A 269 -16.19 5.51 1.62
CA VAL A 269 -16.66 4.17 1.99
C VAL A 269 -17.32 3.49 0.81
N ASN A 270 -18.27 4.19 0.18
CA ASN A 270 -18.96 3.72 -1.01
C ASN A 270 -18.40 4.46 -2.22
N PHE A 271 -17.27 4.02 -2.79
CA PHE A 271 -16.66 4.72 -3.92
C PHE A 271 -17.60 4.86 -5.12
N MET A 272 -17.50 6.00 -5.82
CA MET A 272 -18.21 6.22 -7.08
C MET A 272 -17.74 5.22 -8.13
N GLN A 273 -18.70 4.49 -8.70
CA GLN A 273 -18.43 3.48 -9.73
C GLN A 273 -18.22 4.17 -11.08
N MET A 274 -17.47 3.54 -12.01
CA MET A 274 -17.20 4.16 -13.31
C MET A 274 -18.47 4.44 -14.13
N GLU A 275 -19.51 3.61 -13.97
CA GLU A 275 -20.81 3.82 -14.61
C GLU A 275 -21.51 5.08 -14.04
N GLU A 276 -21.44 5.28 -12.72
CA GLU A 276 -21.97 6.48 -12.07
C GLU A 276 -21.21 7.75 -12.50
N TRP A 277 -19.90 7.64 -12.75
CA TRP A 277 -19.10 8.73 -13.32
C TRP A 277 -19.59 9.14 -14.70
N VAL A 278 -19.84 8.17 -15.60
CA VAL A 278 -20.36 8.47 -16.94
C VAL A 278 -21.72 9.16 -16.84
N GLU A 279 -22.64 8.63 -16.03
CA GLU A 279 -23.95 9.25 -15.82
C GLU A 279 -23.86 10.66 -15.23
N LEU A 280 -22.91 10.90 -14.31
CA LEU A 280 -22.68 12.21 -13.74
C LEU A 280 -22.19 13.20 -14.79
N LEU A 281 -21.18 12.82 -15.57
CA LEU A 281 -20.60 13.68 -16.62
C LEU A 281 -21.63 14.01 -17.70
N ASP A 282 -22.58 13.11 -17.98
CA ASP A 282 -23.72 13.36 -18.87
C ASP A 282 -24.74 14.35 -18.29
N LYS A 283 -24.84 14.46 -16.95
CA LYS A 283 -25.74 15.41 -16.26
C LYS A 283 -25.15 16.82 -16.12
N LEU A 284 -23.83 16.99 -16.19
CA LEU A 284 -23.19 18.30 -15.95
C LEU A 284 -23.55 19.35 -17.02
N GLU A 285 -23.59 19.00 -18.31
CA GLU A 285 -23.92 19.96 -19.38
C GLU A 285 -25.37 20.48 -19.28
N PRO A 286 -26.40 19.61 -19.14
CA PRO A 286 -27.78 20.08 -18.96
C PRO A 286 -27.96 20.94 -17.69
N GLU A 287 -27.29 20.61 -16.60
CA GLU A 287 -27.36 21.40 -15.36
C GLU A 287 -26.64 22.75 -15.47
N ALA A 288 -25.52 22.81 -16.20
CA ALA A 288 -24.85 24.05 -16.58
C ALA A 288 -25.78 24.98 -17.37
N GLU A 289 -26.47 24.45 -18.39
CA GLU A 289 -27.41 25.21 -19.21
C GLU A 289 -28.58 25.75 -18.38
N LYS A 290 -29.18 24.93 -17.51
CA LYS A 290 -30.25 25.36 -16.59
C LYS A 290 -29.80 26.44 -15.62
N ALA A 291 -28.51 26.46 -15.27
CA ALA A 291 -27.91 27.48 -14.42
C ALA A 291 -27.53 28.76 -15.18
N GLY A 292 -27.67 28.80 -16.51
CA GLY A 292 -27.25 29.93 -17.34
C GLY A 292 -25.72 30.02 -17.53
N PHE A 293 -25.00 28.93 -17.27
CA PHE A 293 -23.60 28.78 -17.62
C PHE A 293 -23.49 28.32 -19.09
N THR A 294 -22.66 29.02 -19.87
CA THR A 294 -22.35 28.65 -21.25
C THR A 294 -20.87 28.27 -21.31
N PRO A 295 -20.55 26.97 -21.28
CA PRO A 295 -19.17 26.52 -21.33
C PRO A 295 -18.50 26.93 -22.65
N THR A 296 -17.23 27.29 -22.57
CA THR A 296 -16.36 27.52 -23.72
C THR A 296 -16.16 26.23 -24.52
N ALA A 297 -15.71 26.35 -25.77
CA ALA A 297 -15.40 25.19 -26.60
C ALA A 297 -14.35 24.26 -25.95
N GLU A 298 -13.36 24.83 -25.26
CA GLU A 298 -12.32 24.05 -24.58
C GLU A 298 -12.88 23.33 -23.34
N GLU A 299 -13.74 23.97 -22.54
CA GLU A 299 -14.39 23.32 -21.39
C GLU A 299 -15.29 22.16 -21.83
N LYS A 300 -16.03 22.30 -22.95
CA LYS A 300 -16.82 21.19 -23.54
C LYS A 300 -15.92 20.05 -23.99
N LYS A 301 -14.82 20.37 -24.67
CA LYS A 301 -13.85 19.38 -25.12
C LYS A 301 -13.23 18.62 -23.93
N ASN A 302 -12.86 19.31 -22.85
CA ASN A 302 -12.27 18.69 -21.67
C ASN A 302 -13.28 17.80 -20.92
N LEU A 303 -14.54 18.23 -20.82
CA LEU A 303 -15.59 17.40 -20.22
C LEU A 303 -15.89 16.16 -21.08
N ALA A 304 -15.93 16.31 -22.41
CA ALA A 304 -16.08 15.19 -23.33
C ALA A 304 -14.91 14.19 -23.21
N ALA A 305 -13.67 14.69 -23.11
CA ALA A 305 -12.50 13.84 -22.87
C ALA A 305 -12.61 13.08 -21.53
N MET A 306 -13.08 13.74 -20.47
CA MET A 306 -13.30 13.10 -19.15
C MET A 306 -14.35 12.00 -19.23
N ARG A 307 -15.41 12.23 -20.00
CA ARG A 307 -16.46 11.24 -20.28
C ARG A 307 -15.91 10.03 -21.04
N ASP A 308 -15.07 10.25 -22.05
CA ASP A 308 -14.45 9.16 -22.81
C ASP A 308 -13.45 8.38 -21.97
N TRP A 309 -12.69 9.06 -21.10
CA TRP A 309 -11.84 8.42 -20.11
C TRP A 309 -12.64 7.55 -19.14
N ALA A 310 -13.73 8.06 -18.57
CA ALA A 310 -14.59 7.28 -17.65
C ALA A 310 -15.19 6.04 -18.34
N LYS A 311 -15.56 6.13 -19.62
CA LYS A 311 -16.00 4.99 -20.43
C LYS A 311 -14.88 3.97 -20.64
N ALA A 312 -13.66 4.42 -20.95
CA ALA A 312 -12.50 3.54 -21.08
C ALA A 312 -12.20 2.82 -19.75
N MET A 313 -12.32 3.52 -18.61
CA MET A 313 -12.17 2.93 -17.28
C MET A 313 -13.25 1.89 -16.98
N SER A 314 -14.52 2.13 -17.35
CA SER A 314 -15.57 1.10 -17.26
C SER A 314 -15.22 -0.13 -18.11
N GLN A 315 -14.76 0.05 -19.36
CA GLN A 315 -14.32 -1.03 -20.25
C GLN A 315 -13.14 -1.84 -19.70
N ARG A 316 -12.25 -1.23 -18.88
CA ARG A 316 -11.17 -1.96 -18.20
C ARG A 316 -11.73 -3.05 -17.27
N SER A 317 -12.88 -2.81 -16.65
CA SER A 317 -13.57 -3.82 -15.84
C SER A 317 -13.94 -5.07 -16.64
N ASP A 318 -14.36 -4.89 -17.90
CA ASP A 318 -14.69 -5.99 -18.81
C ASP A 318 -13.43 -6.82 -19.13
N ALA A 319 -12.30 -6.15 -19.43
CA ALA A 319 -11.02 -6.80 -19.69
C ALA A 319 -10.50 -7.56 -18.45
N MET A 320 -10.56 -6.93 -17.26
CA MET A 320 -10.16 -7.53 -15.99
C MET A 320 -10.92 -8.82 -15.70
N VAL A 321 -12.24 -8.84 -15.85
CA VAL A 321 -13.03 -10.06 -15.64
C VAL A 321 -12.72 -11.10 -16.70
N ALA A 322 -12.68 -10.72 -17.98
CA ALA A 322 -12.38 -11.66 -19.06
C ALA A 322 -11.04 -12.36 -18.86
N ASN A 323 -10.00 -11.65 -18.41
CA ASN A 323 -8.69 -12.21 -18.16
C ASN A 323 -8.62 -12.99 -16.84
N ALA A 324 -9.24 -12.51 -15.77
CA ALA A 324 -9.32 -13.25 -14.51
C ALA A 324 -10.05 -14.59 -14.66
N LEU A 325 -11.08 -14.66 -15.50
CA LEU A 325 -11.78 -15.90 -15.82
C LEU A 325 -10.90 -16.90 -16.61
N LYS A 326 -9.94 -16.44 -17.41
CA LYS A 326 -8.94 -17.31 -18.06
C LYS A 326 -7.99 -17.90 -17.04
N VAL A 327 -7.49 -17.09 -16.10
CA VAL A 327 -6.64 -17.56 -14.99
C VAL A 327 -7.38 -18.60 -14.16
N LEU A 328 -8.65 -18.34 -13.83
CA LEU A 328 -9.50 -19.27 -13.08
C LEU A 328 -9.76 -20.58 -13.84
N ALA A 329 -10.03 -20.51 -15.15
CA ALA A 329 -10.25 -21.70 -15.97
C ALA A 329 -9.00 -22.59 -16.08
N ALA A 330 -7.80 -21.99 -16.06
CA ALA A 330 -6.53 -22.71 -16.08
C ALA A 330 -6.19 -23.38 -14.73
N ASN A 331 -6.88 -23.00 -13.64
CA ASN A 331 -6.57 -23.45 -12.28
C ASN A 331 -7.82 -23.99 -11.54
N PRO A 332 -8.48 -25.04 -12.06
CA PRO A 332 -9.71 -25.56 -11.46
C PRO A 332 -9.48 -26.10 -10.06
N GLY A 333 -10.38 -25.77 -9.13
CA GLY A 333 -10.38 -26.26 -7.75
C GLY A 333 -9.49 -25.48 -6.79
N ALA A 334 -8.63 -24.58 -7.28
CA ALA A 334 -7.88 -23.63 -6.46
C ALA A 334 -8.57 -22.26 -6.48
N PRO A 335 -8.60 -21.51 -5.35
CA PRO A 335 -9.08 -20.15 -5.37
C PRO A 335 -8.13 -19.24 -6.17
N VAL A 336 -8.70 -18.32 -6.93
CA VAL A 336 -7.99 -17.19 -7.54
C VAL A 336 -8.42 -15.90 -6.82
N ALA A 337 -7.48 -15.01 -6.58
CA ALA A 337 -7.76 -13.67 -6.06
C ALA A 337 -7.56 -12.63 -7.16
N ILE A 338 -8.31 -11.52 -7.11
CA ILE A 338 -7.99 -10.30 -7.86
C ILE A 338 -7.99 -9.09 -6.93
N THR A 339 -7.05 -8.18 -7.14
CA THR A 339 -6.99 -6.87 -6.45
C THR A 339 -7.37 -5.78 -7.45
N VAL A 340 -8.46 -5.08 -7.17
CA VAL A 340 -9.05 -4.09 -8.07
C VAL A 340 -9.46 -2.84 -7.30
N GLY A 341 -9.25 -1.67 -7.89
CA GLY A 341 -9.70 -0.39 -7.39
C GLY A 341 -11.21 -0.41 -7.18
N ALA A 342 -11.65 0.12 -6.04
CA ALA A 342 -13.05 0.06 -5.60
C ALA A 342 -14.06 0.72 -6.57
N GLY A 343 -13.59 1.51 -7.54
CA GLY A 343 -14.42 2.06 -8.63
C GLY A 343 -14.83 1.04 -9.70
N HIS A 344 -14.20 -0.13 -9.74
CA HIS A 344 -14.50 -1.22 -10.71
C HIS A 344 -15.46 -2.28 -10.15
N THR A 345 -15.69 -2.30 -8.84
CA THR A 345 -16.30 -3.44 -8.12
C THR A 345 -17.69 -3.81 -8.62
N SER A 346 -18.56 -2.83 -8.91
CA SER A 346 -19.95 -3.10 -9.31
C SER A 346 -20.02 -3.77 -10.67
N ARG A 347 -19.29 -3.24 -11.66
CA ARG A 347 -19.22 -3.83 -13.00
C ARG A 347 -18.57 -5.21 -12.98
N ILE A 348 -17.47 -5.38 -12.26
CA ILE A 348 -16.82 -6.69 -12.08
C ILE A 348 -17.80 -7.71 -11.49
N THR A 349 -18.53 -7.33 -10.44
CA THR A 349 -19.52 -8.18 -9.76
C THR A 349 -20.64 -8.62 -10.71
N GLU A 350 -21.14 -7.71 -11.55
CA GLU A 350 -22.16 -7.99 -12.56
C GLU A 350 -21.69 -9.06 -13.55
N LEU A 351 -20.48 -8.89 -14.09
CA LEU A 351 -19.89 -9.78 -15.08
C LEU A 351 -19.55 -11.17 -14.51
N LEU A 352 -19.03 -11.22 -13.28
CA LEU A 352 -18.75 -12.49 -12.59
C LEU A 352 -20.04 -13.28 -12.32
N ALA A 353 -21.10 -12.61 -11.86
CA ALA A 353 -22.40 -13.26 -11.65
C ALA A 353 -22.96 -13.84 -12.97
N LYS A 354 -22.86 -13.10 -14.07
CA LYS A 354 -23.24 -13.58 -15.42
C LYS A 354 -22.41 -14.79 -15.89
N SER A 355 -21.20 -14.96 -15.36
CA SER A 355 -20.28 -16.04 -15.74
C SER A 355 -20.46 -17.33 -14.94
N GLY A 356 -21.36 -17.34 -13.95
CA GLY A 356 -21.70 -18.53 -13.15
C GLY A 356 -20.59 -19.03 -12.22
N VAL A 357 -19.58 -18.21 -11.93
CA VAL A 357 -18.50 -18.57 -11.00
C VAL A 357 -18.94 -18.33 -9.55
N SER A 358 -18.41 -19.11 -8.61
CA SER A 358 -18.51 -18.74 -7.19
C SER A 358 -17.57 -17.56 -6.93
N PHE A 359 -18.07 -16.48 -6.34
CA PHE A 359 -17.23 -15.36 -5.97
C PHE A 359 -17.65 -14.65 -4.69
N ALA A 360 -16.67 -13.98 -4.07
CA ALA A 360 -16.90 -13.07 -2.96
C ALA A 360 -16.23 -11.72 -3.23
N VAL A 361 -16.90 -10.63 -2.83
CA VAL A 361 -16.32 -9.29 -2.78
C VAL A 361 -15.97 -9.00 -1.33
N ILE A 362 -14.70 -8.69 -1.08
CA ILE A 362 -14.17 -8.44 0.26
C ILE A 362 -13.58 -7.04 0.29
N ARG A 363 -14.09 -6.24 1.21
CA ARG A 363 -13.69 -4.84 1.39
C ARG A 363 -12.82 -4.70 2.63
N PRO A 364 -11.57 -4.25 2.49
CA PRO A 364 -10.70 -3.97 3.63
C PRO A 364 -11.37 -3.05 4.65
N ARG A 365 -11.12 -3.31 5.93
CA ARG A 365 -11.76 -2.61 7.04
C ARG A 365 -11.48 -1.10 6.98
N SER A 366 -10.28 -0.71 6.58
CA SER A 366 -9.91 0.69 6.34
C SER A 366 -10.85 1.40 5.36
N ILE A 367 -11.30 0.73 4.30
CA ILE A 367 -12.28 1.30 3.37
C ILE A 367 -13.68 1.30 4.00
N ALA A 368 -14.10 0.17 4.60
CA ALA A 368 -15.43 0.05 5.19
C ALA A 368 -15.68 1.10 6.30
N GLU A 369 -14.63 1.50 7.02
CA GLU A 369 -14.67 2.52 8.07
C GLU A 369 -14.42 3.96 7.56
N GLY A 370 -14.06 4.15 6.28
CA GLY A 370 -13.68 5.45 5.74
C GLY A 370 -12.40 6.01 6.38
N SER A 371 -11.49 5.11 6.77
CA SER A 371 -10.27 5.46 7.49
C SER A 371 -9.34 6.31 6.61
N LYS A 372 -8.80 7.37 7.20
CA LYS A 372 -7.71 8.18 6.61
C LYS A 372 -6.32 7.71 7.04
N ALA A 373 -6.23 6.72 7.94
CA ALA A 373 -4.96 6.20 8.41
C ALA A 373 -4.23 5.48 7.26
N GLY A 374 -2.93 5.73 7.14
CA GLY A 374 -2.11 5.14 6.08
C GLY A 374 -2.34 5.72 4.68
N LEU A 375 -3.18 6.74 4.49
CA LEU A 375 -3.22 7.46 3.22
C LEU A 375 -1.85 8.05 2.90
N LEU A 376 -1.49 7.96 1.63
CA LEU A 376 -0.34 8.66 1.07
C LEU A 376 -0.69 10.14 0.94
N ALA A 377 0.26 11.01 1.24
CA ALA A 377 0.15 12.41 0.90
C ALA A 377 0.08 12.58 -0.63
N SER A 378 -0.46 13.70 -1.10
CA SER A 378 -0.66 13.94 -2.53
C SER A 378 0.65 13.86 -3.33
N ASP A 379 1.76 14.35 -2.78
CA ASP A 379 3.08 14.26 -3.39
C ASP A 379 3.62 12.82 -3.41
N GLU A 380 3.46 12.07 -2.31
CA GLU A 380 3.81 10.65 -2.22
C GLU A 380 3.01 9.83 -3.26
N TYR A 381 1.69 10.05 -3.34
CA TYR A 381 0.83 9.39 -4.31
C TYR A 381 1.19 9.78 -5.75
N ASN A 382 1.43 11.07 -6.02
CA ASN A 382 1.85 11.52 -7.35
C ASN A 382 3.19 10.92 -7.77
N ARG A 383 4.15 10.82 -6.84
CA ARG A 383 5.42 10.10 -7.06
C ARG A 383 5.13 8.65 -7.37
N LYS A 384 4.30 7.99 -6.53
CA LYS A 384 3.83 6.63 -6.78
C LYS A 384 3.32 6.52 -8.21
N VAL A 385 2.40 7.41 -8.64
CA VAL A 385 1.72 7.55 -9.95
C VAL A 385 2.62 7.97 -11.11
N LYS A 386 3.86 8.39 -10.84
CA LYS A 386 4.92 8.54 -11.85
C LYS A 386 5.87 7.36 -11.87
N GLY A 387 5.60 6.35 -11.06
CA GLY A 387 6.44 5.19 -10.84
C GLY A 387 7.51 5.47 -9.81
N GLN A 388 7.70 6.70 -9.35
CA GLN A 388 8.69 7.10 -8.36
C GLN A 388 8.37 6.55 -6.96
N SER A 389 9.32 6.71 -6.04
CA SER A 389 9.22 6.14 -4.69
C SER A 389 8.32 7.04 -3.90
N VAL A 390 7.49 6.42 -3.09
CA VAL A 390 6.66 7.17 -2.13
C VAL A 390 7.53 7.84 -1.08
N ALA A 391 8.74 7.33 -0.83
CA ALA A 391 9.70 7.98 0.04
C ALA A 391 10.09 9.38 -0.48
N PRO A 392 10.26 10.36 0.42
CA PRO A 392 10.62 11.73 0.04
C PRO A 392 12.07 11.82 -0.45
N ALA A 393 12.40 12.96 -1.07
CA ALA A 393 13.78 13.26 -1.45
C ALA A 393 14.74 13.14 -0.25
N GLY A 394 15.89 12.51 -0.49
CA GLY A 394 16.89 12.19 0.54
C GLY A 394 16.76 10.81 1.17
N PHE A 395 15.74 10.02 0.79
CA PHE A 395 15.60 8.62 1.18
C PHE A 395 16.12 7.73 0.05
N LEU A 396 16.45 6.47 0.38
CA LEU A 396 17.07 5.56 -0.56
C LEU A 396 16.24 5.37 -1.84
N GLY A 397 14.93 5.20 -1.69
CA GLY A 397 14.03 5.01 -2.84
C GLY A 397 13.98 6.21 -3.77
N ALA A 398 14.13 7.43 -3.25
CA ALA A 398 14.20 8.66 -4.05
C ALA A 398 15.56 8.82 -4.74
N MET A 399 16.65 8.35 -4.10
CA MET A 399 18.00 8.40 -4.67
C MET A 399 18.16 7.45 -5.87
N LEU A 400 17.39 6.36 -5.91
CA LEU A 400 17.45 5.31 -6.95
C LEU A 400 16.36 5.47 -8.03
N GLU A 401 15.79 6.66 -8.20
CA GLU A 401 14.69 6.91 -9.15
C GLU A 401 15.06 6.68 -10.63
N GLY A 402 14.06 6.19 -11.40
CA GLY A 402 14.17 5.90 -12.83
C GLY A 402 12.92 5.20 -13.38
N ARG A 403 11.72 5.61 -12.93
CA ARG A 403 10.48 4.82 -13.03
C ARG A 403 9.40 5.52 -13.86
N LYS A 404 8.46 4.75 -14.43
CA LYS A 404 7.24 5.21 -15.11
C LYS A 404 6.06 4.30 -14.69
N LYS A 405 4.89 4.88 -14.44
CA LYS A 405 3.63 4.22 -14.01
C LYS A 405 2.65 3.97 -15.17
N PRO A 406 1.54 3.22 -14.95
CA PRO A 406 1.18 2.51 -13.73
C PRO A 406 1.41 1.00 -13.79
N GLN A 407 2.63 0.61 -14.14
CA GLN A 407 3.04 -0.78 -14.07
C GLN A 407 3.47 -1.14 -12.63
N PRO A 408 3.38 -2.43 -12.26
CA PRO A 408 3.96 -2.96 -11.03
C PRO A 408 5.41 -2.50 -10.82
N THR A 409 5.74 -2.23 -9.55
CA THR A 409 7.01 -1.67 -9.10
C THR A 409 8.06 -2.76 -8.91
N ALA A 410 7.65 -3.97 -8.53
CA ALA A 410 8.53 -5.04 -8.07
C ALA A 410 9.54 -5.56 -9.12
N GLU A 411 9.29 -5.33 -10.41
CA GLU A 411 10.21 -5.69 -11.49
C GLU A 411 11.21 -4.58 -11.86
N LYS A 412 11.08 -3.38 -11.28
CA LYS A 412 11.90 -2.23 -11.66
C LYS A 412 13.28 -2.32 -11.02
N ILE A 413 14.32 -2.14 -11.82
CA ILE A 413 15.72 -2.24 -11.38
C ILE A 413 16.03 -1.38 -10.15
N GLY A 414 15.51 -0.14 -10.10
CA GLY A 414 15.69 0.75 -8.96
C GLY A 414 15.02 0.24 -7.68
N TYR A 415 13.86 -0.41 -7.79
CA TYR A 415 13.20 -1.03 -6.65
C TYR A 415 13.96 -2.27 -6.18
N ILE A 416 14.36 -3.16 -7.10
CA ILE A 416 15.16 -4.35 -6.78
C ILE A 416 16.43 -3.96 -6.02
N ALA A 417 17.16 -2.96 -6.53
CA ALA A 417 18.36 -2.44 -5.89
C ALA A 417 18.07 -1.83 -4.51
N GLN A 418 16.97 -1.07 -4.36
CA GLN A 418 16.56 -0.52 -3.06
C GLN A 418 16.30 -1.64 -2.04
N GLN A 419 15.55 -2.68 -2.42
CA GLN A 419 15.25 -3.82 -1.54
C GLN A 419 16.52 -4.55 -1.13
N GLU A 420 17.40 -4.80 -2.09
CA GLU A 420 18.66 -5.48 -1.83
C GLU A 420 19.56 -4.68 -0.87
N MET A 421 19.66 -3.36 -1.06
CA MET A 421 20.39 -2.51 -0.12
C MET A 421 19.78 -2.56 1.28
N LYS A 422 18.45 -2.50 1.40
CA LYS A 422 17.77 -2.62 2.70
C LYS A 422 18.04 -3.96 3.38
N GLU A 423 18.02 -5.06 2.63
CA GLU A 423 18.35 -6.40 3.13
C GLU A 423 19.80 -6.46 3.63
N ILE A 424 20.78 -5.96 2.86
CA ILE A 424 22.19 -5.88 3.29
C ILE A 424 22.30 -5.10 4.61
N LEU A 425 21.73 -3.90 4.65
CA LEU A 425 21.85 -3.02 5.82
C LEU A 425 21.25 -3.69 7.06
N GLN A 426 20.13 -4.38 6.90
CA GLN A 426 19.50 -5.12 7.99
C GLN A 426 20.37 -6.27 8.49
N LEU A 427 20.96 -7.05 7.58
CA LEU A 427 21.86 -8.15 7.93
C LEU A 427 23.10 -7.64 8.65
N MET A 428 23.69 -6.54 8.17
CA MET A 428 24.87 -5.93 8.78
C MET A 428 24.60 -5.49 10.22
N VAL A 429 23.49 -4.78 10.46
CA VAL A 429 23.18 -4.27 11.81
C VAL A 429 22.78 -5.39 12.78
N ASN A 430 22.03 -6.41 12.32
CA ASN A 430 21.71 -7.58 13.15
C ASN A 430 22.98 -8.35 13.54
N SER A 431 23.87 -8.57 12.58
CA SER A 431 25.12 -9.31 12.83
C SER A 431 26.05 -8.56 13.79
N ALA A 432 26.11 -7.23 13.64
CA ALA A 432 26.86 -6.38 14.57
C ALA A 432 26.27 -6.45 15.99
N GLN A 433 24.95 -6.43 16.12
CA GLN A 433 24.27 -6.58 17.41
C GLN A 433 24.51 -7.96 18.05
N ASP A 434 24.48 -9.03 17.25
CA ASP A 434 24.75 -10.39 17.73
C ASP A 434 26.18 -10.53 18.28
N LEU A 435 27.17 -9.94 17.61
CA LEU A 435 28.55 -9.90 18.10
C LEU A 435 28.66 -9.17 19.44
N VAL A 436 27.98 -8.03 19.57
CA VAL A 436 27.92 -7.26 20.83
C VAL A 436 27.27 -8.09 21.93
N ASN A 437 26.18 -8.80 21.63
CA ASN A 437 25.50 -9.68 22.58
C ASN A 437 26.37 -10.87 23.04
N MET A 438 27.30 -11.31 22.19
CA MET A 438 28.30 -12.34 22.53
C MET A 438 29.51 -11.78 23.31
N GLY A 439 29.53 -10.48 23.64
CA GLY A 439 30.66 -9.82 24.31
C GLY A 439 31.87 -9.63 23.40
N MET A 440 31.69 -9.73 22.07
CA MET A 440 32.75 -9.52 21.10
C MET A 440 32.82 -8.04 20.70
N SER A 441 34.04 -7.52 20.51
CA SER A 441 34.22 -6.19 19.94
C SER A 441 33.84 -6.21 18.45
N PRO A 442 32.84 -5.42 18.02
CA PRO A 442 32.47 -5.36 16.61
C PRO A 442 33.56 -4.75 15.72
N THR A 443 34.57 -4.10 16.31
CA THR A 443 35.73 -3.52 15.62
C THR A 443 36.73 -4.57 15.14
N ILE A 444 36.73 -5.78 15.73
CA ILE A 444 37.71 -6.84 15.46
C ILE A 444 37.28 -7.77 14.32
N VAL A 445 36.00 -7.80 13.98
CA VAL A 445 35.55 -8.44 12.75
C VAL A 445 35.78 -7.41 11.64
N SER A 446 36.97 -7.45 11.03
CA SER A 446 37.06 -6.96 9.66
C SER A 446 35.94 -7.69 8.93
N MET A 447 34.94 -6.95 8.48
CA MET A 447 33.89 -7.48 7.61
C MET A 447 34.57 -7.77 6.28
N ASP A 448 35.42 -8.80 6.33
CA ASP A 448 36.07 -9.43 5.22
C ASP A 448 34.95 -9.77 4.25
N SER A 449 35.25 -9.52 2.97
CA SER A 449 34.48 -9.80 1.76
C SER A 449 33.53 -11.02 1.80
N ARG A 450 33.75 -11.97 2.70
CA ARG A 450 32.88 -13.11 3.03
C ARG A 450 31.47 -12.77 3.52
N TRP A 451 31.21 -11.61 4.15
CA TRP A 451 29.82 -11.16 4.40
C TRP A 451 29.18 -10.51 3.17
N VAL A 452 30.01 -9.93 2.28
CA VAL A 452 29.61 -9.35 0.99
C VAL A 452 29.65 -10.41 -0.13
N ASN A 453 30.05 -11.66 0.15
CA ASN A 453 29.85 -12.84 -0.69
C ASN A 453 28.37 -13.25 -0.66
N TRP A 454 27.51 -12.27 -0.90
CA TRP A 454 26.11 -12.46 -1.18
C TRP A 454 26.04 -13.36 -2.42
N LYS A 455 25.47 -14.56 -2.26
CA LYS A 455 25.52 -15.68 -3.21
C LYS A 455 26.93 -16.24 -3.47
N ASN A 456 27.44 -17.08 -2.57
CA ASN A 456 28.50 -18.05 -2.91
C ASN A 456 29.81 -17.48 -3.52
N GLY A 457 30.14 -16.20 -3.33
CA GLY A 457 31.32 -15.57 -3.98
C GLY A 457 31.02 -14.68 -5.19
N GLU A 458 29.74 -14.43 -5.51
CA GLU A 458 29.30 -13.70 -6.71
C GLU A 458 29.25 -12.17 -6.52
N GLY A 459 30.31 -11.53 -6.02
CA GLY A 459 30.44 -10.06 -6.05
C GLY A 459 29.22 -9.26 -5.53
N LEU A 460 29.04 -8.02 -6.02
CA LEU A 460 27.80 -7.27 -5.78
C LEU A 460 26.66 -7.83 -6.65
N PRO A 461 25.41 -7.81 -6.17
CA PRO A 461 24.26 -8.08 -7.03
C PRO A 461 24.31 -7.23 -8.31
N VAL A 462 24.09 -7.87 -9.46
CA VAL A 462 24.11 -7.24 -10.80
C VAL A 462 23.21 -6.00 -10.85
N THR A 463 22.10 -6.06 -10.12
CA THR A 463 21.09 -5.03 -9.89
C THR A 463 21.65 -3.80 -9.19
N LEU A 464 22.50 -3.96 -8.16
CA LEU A 464 23.20 -2.85 -7.51
C LEU A 464 24.21 -2.20 -8.46
N THR A 465 24.94 -3.00 -9.23
CA THR A 465 25.85 -2.48 -10.26
C THR A 465 25.08 -1.75 -11.37
N ALA A 466 23.90 -2.22 -11.75
CA ALA A 466 23.05 -1.60 -12.76
C ALA A 466 22.52 -0.22 -12.35
N VAL A 467 22.35 0.04 -11.04
CA VAL A 467 22.04 1.38 -10.51
C VAL A 467 23.30 2.18 -10.13
N GLY A 468 24.48 1.70 -10.52
CA GLY A 468 25.74 2.42 -10.37
C GLY A 468 26.44 2.20 -9.03
N VAL A 469 26.06 1.24 -8.19
CA VAL A 469 26.83 0.91 -6.98
C VAL A 469 28.07 0.09 -7.39
N LYS A 470 29.25 0.63 -7.10
CA LYS A 470 30.55 0.02 -7.40
C LYS A 470 31.13 -0.76 -6.22
N ALA A 471 30.94 -0.28 -5.00
CA ALA A 471 31.45 -0.93 -3.79
C ALA A 471 30.60 -0.59 -2.57
N ILE A 472 30.58 -1.50 -1.60
CA ILE A 472 29.97 -1.32 -0.28
C ILE A 472 31.04 -1.63 0.76
N ARG A 473 31.26 -0.74 1.73
CA ARG A 473 32.17 -0.98 2.85
C ARG A 473 31.56 -0.54 4.17
N VAL A 474 31.88 -1.24 5.24
CA VAL A 474 31.59 -0.77 6.60
C VAL A 474 32.75 0.11 7.05
N GLU A 475 32.43 1.35 7.42
CA GLU A 475 33.39 2.36 7.86
C GLU A 475 33.60 2.31 9.38
N SER A 476 32.54 2.12 10.15
CA SER A 476 32.63 1.95 11.60
C SER A 476 31.45 1.17 12.17
N VAL A 477 31.68 0.56 13.33
CA VAL A 477 30.63 0.00 14.18
C VAL A 477 30.80 0.58 15.58
N THR A 478 29.76 1.18 16.12
CA THR A 478 29.75 1.75 17.47
C THR A 478 28.56 1.20 18.24
N THR A 479 28.68 1.11 19.56
CA THR A 479 27.56 0.78 20.45
C THR A 479 27.50 1.84 21.53
N ASN A 480 26.33 2.45 21.72
CA ASN A 480 26.16 3.50 22.73
C ASN A 480 25.93 2.91 24.13
N ALA A 481 25.81 3.78 25.14
CA ALA A 481 25.58 3.36 26.53
C ALA A 481 24.27 2.59 26.74
N ASP A 482 23.29 2.77 25.85
CA ASP A 482 22.01 2.07 25.85
C ASP A 482 22.06 0.70 25.15
N GLY A 483 23.25 0.28 24.70
CA GLY A 483 23.45 -0.98 23.99
C GLY A 483 23.00 -0.97 22.53
N ILE A 484 22.72 0.21 21.95
CA ILE A 484 22.30 0.36 20.57
C ILE A 484 23.52 0.32 19.66
N THR A 485 23.61 -0.71 18.83
CA THR A 485 24.64 -0.82 17.81
C THR A 485 24.29 0.02 16.57
N THR A 486 25.26 0.82 16.12
CA THR A 486 25.21 1.61 14.88
C THR A 486 26.34 1.16 13.94
N VAL A 487 25.99 0.86 12.70
CA VAL A 487 26.90 0.50 11.61
C VAL A 487 26.91 1.63 10.59
N VAL A 488 28.07 2.23 10.33
CA VAL A 488 28.23 3.22 9.25
C VAL A 488 28.68 2.49 7.98
N VAL A 489 27.86 2.56 6.94
CA VAL A 489 28.08 1.91 5.65
C VAL A 489 28.29 2.97 4.58
N VAL A 490 29.31 2.79 3.74
CA VAL A 490 29.59 3.65 2.59
C VAL A 490 29.38 2.89 1.29
N PHE A 491 28.49 3.41 0.46
CA PHE A 491 28.26 2.99 -0.90
C PHE A 491 29.06 3.90 -1.83
N THR A 492 29.98 3.33 -2.61
CA THR A 492 30.72 4.06 -3.64
C THR A 492 29.99 3.87 -4.97
N MET A 493 29.59 4.98 -5.59
CA MET A 493 28.92 5.00 -6.88
C MET A 493 29.92 4.93 -8.04
N ALA A 494 29.44 4.61 -9.24
CA ALA A 494 30.24 4.47 -10.45
C ALA A 494 30.90 5.78 -10.88
N ASP A 495 30.26 6.91 -10.58
CA ASP A 495 30.78 8.27 -10.79
C ASP A 495 31.79 8.71 -9.71
N GLY A 496 32.09 7.84 -8.74
CA GLY A 496 33.00 8.12 -7.62
C GLY A 496 32.34 8.83 -6.43
N SER A 497 31.09 9.28 -6.54
CA SER A 497 30.36 9.85 -5.41
C SER A 497 30.10 8.81 -4.33
N GLN A 498 29.89 9.26 -3.09
CA GLN A 498 29.66 8.38 -1.94
C GLN A 498 28.32 8.69 -1.27
N ILE A 499 27.59 7.62 -0.96
CA ILE A 499 26.39 7.65 -0.13
C ILE A 499 26.75 6.93 1.18
N THR A 500 26.60 7.63 2.30
CA THR A 500 26.87 7.08 3.63
C THR A 500 25.54 6.86 4.36
N GLY A 501 25.33 5.67 4.92
CA GLY A 501 24.20 5.35 5.77
C GLY A 501 24.68 4.94 7.16
N ALA A 502 24.26 5.67 8.20
CA ALA A 502 24.44 5.23 9.59
C ALA A 502 23.20 4.45 10.03
N VAL A 503 23.33 3.12 10.11
CA VAL A 503 22.24 2.18 10.40
C VAL A 503 22.28 1.77 11.86
N SER A 504 21.16 1.85 12.56
CA SER A 504 21.07 1.47 13.97
C SER A 504 19.84 0.62 14.26
N ILE A 505 19.96 -0.29 15.25
CA ILE A 505 18.79 -0.96 15.84
C ILE A 505 17.98 0.09 16.62
N LYS A 506 16.65 0.05 16.52
CA LYS A 506 15.77 0.97 17.26
C LYS A 506 15.86 0.67 18.76
N ALA A 507 15.96 1.73 19.56
CA ALA A 507 15.96 1.61 21.02
C ALA A 507 14.71 0.85 21.50
N GLY A 508 14.89 -0.17 22.34
CA GLY A 508 13.76 -0.93 22.89
C GLY A 508 13.02 -1.82 21.87
N SER A 509 13.45 -1.86 20.61
CA SER A 509 13.06 -2.95 19.73
C SER A 509 13.80 -4.21 20.19
N LYS A 510 13.23 -4.91 21.17
CA LYS A 510 13.36 -6.37 21.11
C LYS A 510 12.90 -6.74 19.71
N GLN A 511 13.56 -7.70 19.06
CA GLN A 511 13.08 -8.25 17.82
C GLN A 511 11.66 -8.81 18.09
N LYS A 512 10.65 -7.95 18.02
CA LYS A 512 9.23 -8.27 17.99
C LYS A 512 8.94 -8.77 16.58
N SER A 513 9.87 -9.54 16.01
CA SER A 513 9.53 -10.40 14.90
C SER A 513 8.47 -11.30 15.49
N SER A 514 7.21 -11.03 15.16
CA SER A 514 6.23 -12.07 15.06
C SER A 514 6.92 -13.35 14.59
N ALA A 515 6.63 -14.45 15.26
CA ALA A 515 7.29 -15.71 14.94
C ALA A 515 6.96 -16.18 13.50
N HIS A 516 6.03 -15.53 12.80
CA HIS A 516 5.55 -15.86 11.47
C HIS A 516 4.98 -14.62 10.74
N LEU A 517 4.82 -14.72 9.43
CA LEU A 517 4.45 -13.62 8.54
C LEU A 517 3.10 -12.98 8.86
N GLU A 518 2.04 -13.77 9.13
CA GLU A 518 0.71 -13.21 9.45
C GLU A 518 0.80 -12.25 10.66
N GLY A 519 1.54 -12.61 11.70
CA GLY A 519 1.71 -11.74 12.87
C GLY A 519 2.43 -10.44 12.51
N ALA A 520 3.40 -10.48 11.58
CA ALA A 520 4.13 -9.30 11.12
C ALA A 520 3.20 -8.34 10.37
N LEU A 521 2.37 -8.91 9.48
CA LEU A 521 1.40 -8.15 8.71
C LEU A 521 0.34 -7.52 9.60
N VAL A 522 -0.16 -8.22 10.62
CA VAL A 522 -1.14 -7.69 11.57
C VAL A 522 -0.53 -6.57 12.43
N GLU A 523 0.70 -6.74 12.94
CA GLU A 523 1.40 -5.70 13.70
C GLU A 523 1.68 -4.45 12.85
N ALA A 524 2.15 -4.63 11.62
CA ALA A 524 2.37 -3.54 10.69
C ALA A 524 1.05 -2.86 10.27
N THR A 525 -0.04 -3.61 10.13
CA THR A 525 -1.39 -3.05 9.91
C THR A 525 -1.78 -2.12 11.06
N GLU A 526 -1.61 -2.57 12.30
CA GLU A 526 -1.93 -1.76 13.49
C GLU A 526 -1.00 -0.55 13.64
N THR A 527 0.28 -0.72 13.28
CA THR A 527 1.26 0.38 13.24
C THR A 527 0.80 1.47 12.27
N VAL A 528 0.42 1.11 11.04
CA VAL A 528 -0.09 2.09 10.05
C VAL A 528 -1.39 2.73 10.54
N ARG A 529 -2.31 1.94 11.11
CA ARG A 529 -3.60 2.42 11.61
C ARG A 529 -3.45 3.48 12.70
N THR A 530 -2.49 3.28 13.61
CA THR A 530 -2.26 4.16 14.77
C THR A 530 -1.24 5.27 14.49
N SER A 531 -0.48 5.17 13.41
CA SER A 531 0.49 6.19 13.01
C SER A 531 -0.21 7.50 12.64
N LYS A 532 0.35 8.62 13.12
CA LYS A 532 -0.02 9.94 12.62
C LYS A 532 0.79 10.24 11.36
N PRO A 533 0.23 10.97 10.38
CA PRO A 533 1.02 11.50 9.27
C PRO A 533 2.24 12.23 9.82
N ARG A 534 3.43 11.91 9.28
CA ARG A 534 4.67 12.55 9.73
C ARG A 534 4.70 13.97 9.17
N GLU A 535 4.51 14.96 10.03
CA GLU A 535 4.78 16.36 9.68
C GLU A 535 6.28 16.56 9.57
N LYS A 536 6.78 16.81 8.35
CA LYS A 536 8.19 17.12 8.12
C LYS A 536 8.49 18.51 8.67
N LYS A 537 9.32 18.60 9.71
CA LYS A 537 9.79 19.90 10.19
C LYS A 537 10.95 20.40 9.32
N PRO A 538 10.97 21.70 8.94
CA PRO A 538 12.11 22.27 8.23
C PRO A 538 13.43 22.01 9.00
N GLY A 539 14.43 21.47 8.30
CA GLY A 539 15.75 21.16 8.88
C GLY A 539 15.82 19.87 9.70
N GLU A 540 14.74 19.10 9.85
CA GLU A 540 14.79 17.80 10.52
C GLU A 540 15.62 16.81 9.71
N THR A 541 16.65 16.23 10.33
CA THR A 541 17.38 15.11 9.74
C THR A 541 16.48 13.89 9.78
N LEU A 542 15.95 13.52 8.61
CA LEU A 542 15.03 12.41 8.51
C LEU A 542 15.79 11.08 8.59
N LYS A 543 15.46 10.29 9.61
CA LYS A 543 15.76 8.86 9.62
C LYS A 543 14.76 8.12 8.74
N GLU A 544 15.25 7.23 7.90
CA GLU A 544 14.47 6.26 7.14
C GLU A 544 14.49 4.93 7.91
N ASP A 545 13.33 4.35 8.13
CA ASP A 545 13.26 2.98 8.62
C ASP A 545 13.59 1.99 7.50
N ILE A 546 14.42 1.01 7.80
CA ILE A 546 14.77 -0.08 6.87
C ILE A 546 13.76 -1.22 7.00
N CYS A 547 13.42 -1.57 8.25
CA CYS A 547 12.45 -2.62 8.59
C CYS A 547 11.82 -2.36 9.99
N SER A 548 11.21 -3.39 10.59
CA SER A 548 10.60 -3.30 11.93
C SER A 548 11.56 -2.82 13.03
N ASN A 549 12.84 -3.20 12.99
CA ASN A 549 13.78 -2.97 14.10
C ASN A 549 15.00 -2.11 13.74
N ALA A 550 15.16 -1.65 12.50
CA ALA A 550 16.31 -0.84 12.09
C ALA A 550 15.91 0.46 11.38
N GLU A 551 16.72 1.48 11.60
CA GLU A 551 16.63 2.78 10.95
C GLU A 551 17.99 3.19 10.38
N VAL A 552 18.00 4.03 9.36
CA VAL A 552 19.19 4.57 8.71
C VAL A 552 19.10 6.08 8.60
N LEU A 553 20.25 6.70 8.87
CA LEU A 553 20.49 8.10 8.61
C LEU A 553 21.38 8.25 7.37
N TRP A 554 20.79 8.73 6.28
CA TRP A 554 21.51 8.94 5.03
C TRP A 554 22.26 10.28 5.01
N LYS A 555 23.48 10.27 4.47
CA LYS A 555 24.29 11.43 4.13
C LYS A 555 24.88 11.22 2.74
N LYS A 556 24.70 12.19 1.85
CA LYS A 556 25.41 12.22 0.57
C LYS A 556 26.65 13.12 0.72
N SER A 557 27.81 12.62 0.33
CA SER A 557 29.06 13.38 0.34
C SER A 557 29.62 13.50 -1.08
N GLY A 558 29.93 14.74 -1.48
CA GLY A 558 30.22 15.13 -2.88
C GLY A 558 29.02 15.84 -3.50
#